data_AF-A0A7Y4MIQ4-F1
#
_entry.id   AF-A0A7Y4MIQ4-F1
#
_cell.length_a   1.000
_cell.length_b   1.000
_cell.length_c   1.000
_cell.angle_alpha   90.00
_cell.angle_beta   90.00
_cell.angle_gamma   90.00
#
_symmetry.space_group_name_H-M   'P 1'
#
loop_
_entity.id
_entity.type
_entity.pdbx_description
1 polymer ?
#
loop_
_entity_poly.entity_id
_entity_poly.type
_entity_poly.pdbx_seq_one_letter_code
_entity_poly.pdbx_strand_id
1 'polypeptide(L)'
;MPDLTHNEWEAVLDTLERGIATAANAQHDDAVDASPGWHPPSDPGPLPADLVGRARRIQAAQRSIVDQLRSAVRENRQHHALLGAVNASTARPGAVYLDVAG
;
A
#
# COMPACT_ATOMS: atom_id res chain seq x y z
N MET A 1 -26.74 18.11 24.73
CA MET A 1 -26.77 17.03 23.72
C MET A 1 -25.34 16.92 23.22
N PRO A 2 -24.54 15.93 23.65
CA PRO A 2 -23.19 15.79 23.12
C PRO A 2 -23.28 15.42 21.63
N ASP A 3 -22.96 16.41 20.80
CA ASP A 3 -22.01 16.37 19.68
C ASP A 3 -22.21 15.31 18.59
N LEU A 4 -23.26 15.48 17.76
CA LEU A 4 -23.39 14.76 16.48
C LEU A 4 -22.11 14.83 15.64
N THR A 5 -21.44 15.99 15.65
CA THR A 5 -20.16 16.23 14.98
C THR A 5 -19.02 15.38 15.57
N HIS A 6 -19.03 15.14 16.88
CA HIS A 6 -18.03 14.29 17.54
C HIS A 6 -18.19 12.83 17.11
N ASN A 7 -19.42 12.31 17.15
CA ASN A 7 -19.71 10.94 16.71
C ASN A 7 -19.39 10.73 15.22
N GLU A 8 -19.65 11.74 14.39
CA GLU A 8 -19.24 11.72 12.97
C GLU A 8 -17.72 11.63 12.86
N TRP A 9 -16.97 12.49 13.56
CA TRP A 9 -15.51 12.43 13.58
C TRP A 9 -14.96 11.09 14.09
N GLU A 10 -15.56 10.51 15.12
CA GLU A 10 -15.20 9.17 15.58
C GLU A 10 -15.38 8.13 14.47
N ALA A 11 -16.51 8.13 13.76
CA ALA A 11 -16.75 7.22 12.64
C ALA A 11 -15.75 7.42 11.49
N VAL A 12 -15.36 8.67 11.21
CA VAL A 12 -14.30 8.97 10.23
C VAL A 12 -12.98 8.35 10.66
N LEU A 13 -12.54 8.61 11.90
CA LEU A 13 -11.26 8.13 12.41
C LEU A 13 -11.22 6.60 12.52
N ASP A 14 -12.32 5.97 12.93
CA ASP A 14 -12.48 4.51 12.95
C ASP A 14 -12.29 3.89 11.56
N THR A 15 -12.85 4.53 10.52
CA THR A 15 -12.73 4.04 9.15
C THR A 15 -11.30 4.19 8.64
N LEU A 16 -10.61 5.28 8.98
CA LEU A 16 -9.19 5.45 8.66
C LEU A 16 -8.31 4.41 9.36
N GLU A 17 -8.58 4.11 10.64
CA GLU A 17 -7.86 3.08 11.38
C GLU A 17 -8.07 1.69 10.81
N ARG A 18 -9.30 1.34 10.40
CA ARG A 18 -9.56 0.09 9.66
C ARG A 18 -8.74 0.02 8.37
N GLY A 19 -8.68 1.12 7.62
CA GLY A 19 -7.87 1.20 6.40
C GLY A 19 -6.37 0.96 6.66
N ILE A 20 -5.83 1.49 7.77
CA ILE A 20 -4.45 1.24 8.19
C ILE A 20 -4.23 -0.24 8.53
N ALA A 21 -5.15 -0.86 9.28
CA ALA A 21 -5.06 -2.28 9.62
C ALA A 21 -5.12 -3.16 8.37
N THR A 22 -6.01 -2.87 7.43
CA THR A 22 -6.08 -3.56 6.14
C THR A 22 -4.77 -3.42 5.35
N ALA A 23 -4.20 -2.21 5.27
CA ALA A 23 -2.94 -1.98 4.56
C ALA A 23 -1.76 -2.71 5.22
N ALA A 24 -1.71 -2.75 6.55
CA ALA A 24 -0.67 -3.49 7.27
C ALA A 24 -0.76 -5.01 7.05
N ASN A 25 -1.98 -5.55 6.97
CA ASN A 25 -2.20 -6.97 6.66
C ASN A 25 -1.84 -7.31 5.22
N ALA A 26 -2.15 -6.44 4.25
CA ALA A 26 -1.81 -6.62 2.84
C ALA A 26 -0.29 -6.64 2.57
N GLN A 27 0.55 -6.18 3.51
CA GLN A 27 2.01 -6.35 3.40
C GLN A 27 2.46 -7.79 3.65
N HIS A 28 1.63 -8.62 4.29
CA HIS A 28 1.96 -9.99 4.70
C HIS A 28 1.25 -11.06 3.87
N ASP A 29 0.23 -10.68 3.10
CA ASP A 29 -0.58 -11.59 2.28
C ASP A 29 -0.55 -11.14 0.81
N ASP A 30 -0.22 -12.07 -0.11
CA ASP A 30 -0.20 -11.81 -1.56
C ASP A 30 -1.62 -11.66 -2.13
N ALA A 31 -2.66 -12.04 -1.38
CA ALA A 31 -4.05 -11.80 -1.73
C ALA A 31 -4.45 -10.35 -1.44
N VAL A 32 -4.15 -9.44 -2.37
CA VAL A 32 -4.62 -8.05 -2.30
C VAL A 32 -6.05 -7.97 -2.81
N ASP A 33 -7.03 -8.11 -1.92
CA ASP A 33 -8.39 -7.68 -2.24
C ASP A 33 -8.39 -6.17 -2.52
N ALA A 34 -9.04 -5.75 -3.62
CA ALA A 34 -9.13 -4.35 -3.99
C ALA A 34 -9.79 -3.56 -2.85
N SER A 35 -9.02 -2.67 -2.22
CA SER A 35 -9.56 -1.81 -1.16
C SER A 35 -10.68 -0.95 -1.74
N PRO A 36 -11.87 -0.92 -1.11
CA PRO A 36 -12.93 -0.01 -1.53
C PRO A 36 -12.37 1.41 -1.44
N GLY A 37 -12.41 2.15 -2.54
CA GLY A 37 -11.82 3.49 -2.61
C GLY A 37 -12.26 4.36 -1.43
N TRP A 38 -11.30 5.00 -0.76
CA TRP A 38 -11.60 5.92 0.33
C TRP A 38 -12.36 7.13 -0.23
N HIS A 39 -13.57 7.34 0.27
CA HIS A 39 -14.36 8.53 -0.02
C HIS A 39 -14.35 9.42 1.24
N PRO A 40 -13.85 10.65 1.13
CA PRO A 40 -13.91 11.58 2.25
C PRO A 40 -15.37 11.76 2.70
N PRO A 41 -15.67 11.64 4.00
CA PRO A 41 -17.00 11.92 4.52
C PRO A 41 -17.34 13.40 4.35
N SER A 42 -18.65 13.71 4.25
CA SER A 42 -19.17 15.07 4.23
C SER A 42 -18.63 15.87 5.41
N ASP A 43 -18.17 17.10 5.18
CA ASP A 43 -17.46 17.95 6.15
C ASP A 43 -18.18 18.00 7.51
N PRO A 44 -17.71 17.24 8.52
CA PRO A 44 -18.38 17.11 9.82
C PRO A 44 -18.14 18.33 10.72
N GLY A 45 -17.54 19.39 10.18
CA GLY A 45 -17.15 20.58 10.92
C GLY A 45 -15.81 20.40 11.64
N PRO A 46 -15.47 21.32 12.57
CA PRO A 46 -14.16 21.32 13.22
C PRO A 46 -13.93 20.05 14.03
N LEU A 47 -12.70 19.51 13.96
CA LEU A 47 -12.28 18.34 14.74
C LEU A 47 -12.30 18.65 16.25
N PRO A 48 -13.02 17.85 17.07
CA PRO A 48 -12.98 17.97 18.52
C PRO A 48 -11.56 17.87 19.10
N ALA A 49 -11.26 18.69 20.11
CA ALA A 49 -9.91 18.86 20.63
C ALA A 49 -9.31 17.59 21.23
N ASP A 50 -10.15 16.74 21.82
CA ASP A 50 -9.79 15.44 22.39
C ASP A 50 -9.46 14.40 21.31
N LEU A 51 -10.05 14.51 20.12
CA LEU A 51 -9.76 13.64 18.97
C LEU A 51 -8.48 14.03 18.20
N VAL A 52 -7.93 15.24 18.41
CA VAL A 52 -6.71 15.72 17.75
C VAL A 52 -5.53 14.76 17.97
N GLY A 53 -5.38 14.24 19.19
CA GLY A 53 -4.31 13.29 19.51
C GLY A 53 -4.43 11.99 18.70
N ARG A 54 -5.65 11.51 18.50
CA ARG A 54 -5.94 10.31 17.71
C ARG A 54 -5.67 10.54 16.22
N ALA A 55 -6.17 11.65 15.67
CA ALA A 55 -5.95 12.02 14.27
C ALA A 55 -4.46 12.13 13.92
N ARG A 56 -3.64 12.72 14.81
CA ARG A 56 -2.18 12.79 14.62
C ARG A 56 -1.50 11.41 14.58
N ARG A 57 -1.92 10.48 15.44
CA ARG A 57 -1.41 9.09 15.43
C ARG A 57 -1.76 8.38 14.13
N ILE A 58 -3.00 8.52 13.68
CA ILE A 58 -3.47 7.99 12.39
C ILE A 58 -2.62 8.53 11.25
N GLN A 59 -2.42 9.84 11.18
CA GLN A 59 -1.59 10.48 10.14
C GLN A 59 -0.15 9.96 10.14
N ALA A 60 0.46 9.80 11.33
CA ALA A 60 1.82 9.27 11.45
C ALA A 60 1.90 7.81 10.96
N ALA A 61 0.94 6.97 11.33
CA ALA A 61 0.87 5.58 10.87
C ALA A 61 0.69 5.47 9.35
N GLN A 62 -0.20 6.28 8.77
CA GLN A 62 -0.38 6.35 7.31
C GLN A 62 0.91 6.74 6.58
N ARG A 63 1.64 7.73 7.08
CA ARG A 63 2.94 8.12 6.51
C ARG A 63 3.96 6.99 6.55
N SER A 64 4.05 6.28 7.68
CA SER A 64 4.95 5.14 7.82
C SER A 64 4.65 4.06 6.79
N ILE A 65 3.37 3.71 6.59
CA ILE A 65 2.95 2.72 5.59
C ILE A 65 3.31 3.18 4.17
N VAL A 66 3.08 4.44 3.83
CA VAL A 66 3.45 5.00 2.52
C VAL A 66 4.96 4.91 2.28
N ASP A 67 5.78 5.22 3.28
CA ASP A 67 7.24 5.16 3.17
C ASP A 67 7.74 3.71 3.03
N GLN A 68 7.12 2.76 3.73
CA GLN A 68 7.38 1.33 3.55
C GLN A 68 7.02 0.86 2.14
N LEU A 69 5.82 1.19 1.66
CA LEU A 69 5.35 0.82 0.32
C LEU A 69 6.29 1.37 -0.76
N ARG A 70 6.68 2.64 -0.65
CA ARG A 70 7.65 3.25 -1.58
C ARG A 70 8.99 2.51 -1.58
N SER A 71 9.43 2.03 -0.43
CA SER A 71 10.68 1.28 -0.29
C SER A 71 10.58 -0.08 -0.96
N ALA A 72 9.49 -0.82 -0.72
CA ALA A 72 9.22 -2.10 -1.38
C ALA A 72 9.14 -1.96 -2.92
N VAL A 73 8.49 -0.90 -3.43
CA VAL A 73 8.44 -0.64 -4.88
C VAL A 73 9.83 -0.40 -5.48
N ARG A 74 10.72 0.32 -4.76
CA ARG A 74 12.10 0.54 -5.22
C ARG A 74 12.90 -0.75 -5.26
N GLU A 75 12.81 -1.57 -4.22
CA GLU A 75 13.50 -2.86 -4.13
C GLU A 75 13.02 -3.82 -5.22
N ASN A 76 11.71 -3.92 -5.43
CA ASN A 76 11.14 -4.77 -6.47
C ASN A 76 11.64 -4.36 -7.88
N ARG A 77 11.70 -3.05 -8.18
CA ARG A 77 12.29 -2.55 -9.45
C ARG A 77 13.77 -2.94 -9.60
N GLN A 78 14.54 -2.89 -8.53
CA GLN A 78 15.94 -3.30 -8.54
C GLN A 78 16.08 -4.80 -8.81
N HIS A 79 15.25 -5.64 -8.17
CA HIS A 79 15.22 -7.08 -8.43
C HIS A 79 14.86 -7.39 -9.90
N HIS A 80 13.86 -6.70 -10.46
CA HIS A 80 13.51 -6.83 -11.87
C HIS A 80 14.65 -6.40 -12.81
N ALA A 81 15.38 -5.33 -12.50
CA ALA A 81 16.52 -4.88 -13.29
C ALA A 81 17.66 -5.92 -13.27
N LEU A 82 17.95 -6.52 -12.11
CA LEU A 82 18.95 -7.59 -11.98
C LEU A 82 18.55 -8.84 -12.75
N LEU A 83 17.30 -9.29 -12.64
CA LEU A 83 16.80 -10.43 -13.42
C LEU A 83 16.85 -10.15 -14.93
N GLY A 84 16.53 -8.93 -15.35
CA GLY A 84 16.67 -8.49 -16.74
C GLY A 84 18.11 -8.54 -17.24
N ALA A 85 19.06 -8.05 -16.43
CA ALA A 85 20.49 -8.09 -16.76
C ALA A 85 21.02 -9.54 -16.82
N VAL A 86 20.62 -10.41 -15.89
CA VAL A 86 20.98 -11.84 -15.92
C VAL A 86 20.43 -12.48 -17.18
N ASN A 87 19.14 -12.33 -17.48
CA ASN A 87 18.52 -12.88 -18.68
C ASN A 87 19.21 -12.41 -19.97
N ALA A 88 19.58 -11.13 -20.04
CA ALA A 88 20.33 -10.57 -21.17
C ALA A 88 21.75 -11.15 -21.28
N SER A 89 22.42 -11.38 -20.15
CA SER A 89 23.76 -11.98 -20.12
C SER A 89 23.78 -13.49 -20.39
N THR A 90 22.68 -14.18 -20.08
CA THR A 90 22.49 -15.62 -20.35
C THR A 90 21.84 -15.89 -21.70
N ALA A 91 21.42 -14.84 -22.43
CA ALA A 91 20.91 -14.94 -23.80
C ALA A 91 22.05 -15.38 -24.74
N ARG A 92 22.29 -16.69 -24.79
CA ARG A 92 23.20 -17.33 -25.74
C ARG A 92 22.67 -17.09 -27.16
N PRO A 93 23.50 -16.72 -28.16
CA PRO A 93 23.07 -16.74 -29.55
C PRO A 93 22.61 -18.18 -29.88
N GLY A 94 21.43 -18.30 -30.49
CA GLY A 94 20.58 -19.49 -30.49
C GLY A 94 21.29 -20.84 -30.59
N ALA A 95 20.87 -21.79 -29.77
CA ALA A 95 21.18 -23.20 -30.00
C ALA A 95 20.47 -23.62 -31.29
N VAL A 96 21.21 -23.59 -32.41
CA VAL A 96 20.80 -24.19 -33.68
C VAL A 96 20.96 -25.70 -33.51
N TYR A 97 19.85 -26.42 -33.40
CA TYR A 97 19.85 -27.87 -33.57
C TYR A 97 20.07 -28.16 -35.05
N LEU A 98 21.29 -28.59 -35.41
CA LEU A 98 21.58 -29.16 -36.71
C LEU A 98 21.08 -30.62 -36.69
N ASP A 99 19.89 -30.87 -37.23
CA ASP A 99 19.40 -32.22 -37.45
C ASP A 99 20.16 -32.83 -38.63
N VAL A 100 21.24 -33.55 -38.33
CA VAL A 100 21.90 -34.44 -39.28
C VAL A 100 21.11 -35.74 -39.34
N ALA A 101 19.97 -35.69 -40.03
CA ALA A 101 19.34 -36.87 -40.58
C ALA A 101 20.22 -37.40 -41.72
N GLY A 102 20.83 -38.56 -41.48
CA GLY A 102 21.61 -39.33 -42.46
C GLY A 102 20.77 -40.16 -43.40
#